data_AF-A0A3D0KW26-F1
#
_entry.id   AF-A0A3D0KW26-F1
#
_cell.length_a   1.000
_cell.length_b   1.000
_cell.length_c   1.000
_cell.angle_alpha   90.00
_cell.angle_beta   90.00
_cell.angle_gamma   90.00
#
_symmetry.space_group_name_H-M   'P 1'
#
loop_
_entity.id
_entity.type
_entity.pdbx_description
1 polymer ?
#
loop_
_entity_poly.entity_id
_entity_poly.type
_entity_poly.pdbx_seq_one_letter_code
_entity_poly.pdbx_strand_id
1 'polypeptide(L)'
;YHMSSLSDPVLFREDGRVIYTMASVVDDIDHAITHIIRGEDHVTNSAAQIQLFKALGARAPEMGHVALLAGADGEGLSKRL
;
A
#
# COMPACT_ATOMS: atom_id res chain seq x y z
N TYR A 1 6.98 -8.84 -11.29
CA TYR A 1 5.64 -8.98 -10.69
C TYR A 1 4.71 -9.54 -11.76
N HIS A 2 4.16 -10.74 -11.57
CA HIS A 2 3.23 -11.33 -12.53
C HIS A 2 1.88 -10.62 -12.43
N MET A 3 1.52 -9.85 -13.46
CA MET A 3 0.30 -9.03 -13.46
C MET A 3 -0.98 -9.87 -13.37
N SER A 4 -0.91 -11.15 -13.75
CA SER A 4 -2.04 -12.08 -13.73
C SER A 4 -2.48 -12.52 -12.33
N SER A 5 -1.76 -12.17 -11.27
CA SER A 5 -2.09 -12.56 -9.89
C SER A 5 -2.74 -11.44 -9.06
N LEU A 6 -2.97 -10.26 -9.63
CA LEU A 6 -3.67 -9.15 -8.98
C LEU A 6 -5.02 -8.91 -9.64
N SER A 7 -6.06 -8.73 -8.84
CA SER A 7 -7.33 -8.18 -9.32
C SER A 7 -7.20 -6.69 -9.60
N ASP A 8 -8.03 -6.18 -10.52
CA ASP A 8 -8.14 -4.75 -10.78
C ASP A 8 -8.63 -4.01 -9.52
N PRO A 9 -7.86 -3.04 -8.99
CA PRO A 9 -8.27 -2.31 -7.81
C PRO A 9 -9.38 -1.30 -8.15
N VAL A 10 -10.37 -1.20 -7.28
CA VAL A 10 -11.27 -0.03 -7.25
C VAL A 10 -10.44 1.21 -6.94
N LEU A 11 -10.60 2.31 -7.66
CA LEU A 11 -9.87 3.58 -7.38
C LEU A 11 -10.77 4.68 -6.83
N PHE A 12 -12.02 4.71 -7.30
CA PHE A 12 -13.07 5.62 -6.89
C PHE A 12 -14.29 4.81 -6.47
N ARG A 13 -14.93 5.24 -5.39
CA ARG A 13 -16.23 4.72 -4.99
C ARG A 13 -17.34 5.46 -5.72
N GLU A 14 -18.52 4.85 -5.76
CA GLU A 14 -19.72 5.43 -6.37
C GLU A 14 -20.10 6.80 -5.77
N ASP A 15 -19.81 7.00 -4.47
CA ASP A 15 -20.03 8.26 -3.77
C ASP A 15 -18.95 9.33 -4.04
N GLY A 16 -18.07 9.09 -5.01
CA GLY A 16 -17.02 10.02 -5.44
C GLY A 16 -15.76 10.01 -4.56
N ARG A 17 -15.73 9.23 -3.47
CA ARG A 17 -14.53 9.15 -2.61
C ARG A 17 -13.42 8.35 -3.29
N VAL A 18 -12.21 8.89 -3.23
CA VAL A 18 -10.98 8.16 -3.57
C VAL A 18 -10.66 7.15 -2.48
N ILE A 19 -10.22 5.95 -2.86
CA ILE A 19 -9.75 4.98 -1.88
C ILE A 19 -8.27 5.21 -1.53
N TYR A 20 -7.86 4.62 -0.41
CA TYR A 20 -6.48 4.69 0.09
C TYR A 20 -5.43 4.40 -0.99
N THR A 21 -5.60 3.34 -1.79
CA THR A 21 -4.62 2.91 -2.79
C THR A 21 -4.30 4.02 -3.79
N MET A 22 -5.33 4.77 -4.23
CA MET A 22 -5.18 5.88 -5.17
C MET A 22 -4.66 7.15 -4.47
N ALA A 23 -5.30 7.51 -3.35
CA ALA A 23 -4.93 8.73 -2.60
C ALA A 23 -3.46 8.70 -2.17
N SER A 24 -3.01 7.60 -1.56
CA SER A 24 -1.63 7.43 -1.12
C SER A 24 -0.63 7.55 -2.27
N VAL A 25 -0.91 6.98 -3.45
CA VAL A 25 0.01 7.08 -4.60
C VAL A 25 0.11 8.51 -5.11
N VAL A 26 -1.02 9.22 -5.23
CA VAL A 26 -1.03 10.61 -5.69
C VAL A 26 -0.28 11.50 -4.71
N ASP A 27 -0.55 11.35 -3.41
CA ASP A 27 0.12 12.12 -2.36
C ASP A 27 1.64 11.82 -2.33
N ASP A 28 2.04 10.55 -2.45
CA ASP A 28 3.45 10.15 -2.47
C ASP A 28 4.20 10.74 -3.69
N ILE A 29 3.52 10.87 -4.85
CA ILE A 29 4.08 11.56 -6.03
C ILE A 29 4.22 13.06 -5.76
N ASP A 30 3.16 13.71 -5.28
CA ASP A 30 3.12 15.17 -5.07
C ASP A 30 4.16 15.62 -4.04
N HIS A 31 4.34 14.82 -2.98
CA HIS A 31 5.33 15.07 -1.93
C HIS A 31 6.73 14.53 -2.24
N ALA A 32 6.95 13.96 -3.44
CA ALA A 32 8.24 13.39 -3.86
C ALA A 32 8.83 12.39 -2.85
N ILE A 33 7.99 11.50 -2.31
CA ILE A 33 8.41 10.49 -1.35
C ILE A 33 9.42 9.54 -2.00
N THR A 34 10.55 9.32 -1.32
CA THR A 34 11.63 8.45 -1.82
C THR A 34 11.59 7.05 -1.21
N HIS A 35 11.09 6.95 0.03
CA HIS A 35 11.02 5.71 0.79
C HIS A 35 9.68 5.60 1.53
N ILE A 36 9.00 4.47 1.37
CA ILE A 36 7.77 4.14 2.08
C ILE A 36 8.10 3.03 3.09
N ILE A 37 8.07 3.36 4.38
CA ILE A 37 8.30 2.41 5.48
C ILE A 37 7.00 2.27 6.29
N ARG A 38 6.42 1.06 6.30
CA ARG A 38 5.11 0.77 6.94
C ARG A 38 4.98 -0.70 7.32
N GLY A 39 3.89 -1.08 7.98
CA GLY A 39 3.65 -2.46 8.40
C GLY A 39 3.50 -3.44 7.23
N GLU A 40 3.83 -4.72 7.46
CA GLU A 40 3.73 -5.80 6.47
C GLU A 40 2.31 -6.11 6.01
N ASP A 41 1.30 -5.67 6.75
CA ASP A 41 -0.10 -5.68 6.34
C ASP A 41 -0.35 -4.90 5.04
N HIS A 42 0.56 -4.00 4.66
CA HIS A 42 0.51 -3.28 3.39
C HIS A 42 1.26 -3.94 2.22
N VAL A 43 1.87 -5.12 2.37
CA VAL A 43 2.61 -5.78 1.28
C VAL A 43 1.74 -6.01 0.04
N THR A 44 0.50 -6.46 0.23
CA THR A 44 -0.44 -6.66 -0.89
C THR A 44 -0.80 -5.34 -1.58
N ASN A 45 -0.98 -4.26 -0.82
CA ASN A 45 -1.28 -2.93 -1.36
C ASN A 45 -0.13 -2.42 -2.24
N SER A 46 1.12 -2.68 -1.84
CA SER A 46 2.32 -2.26 -2.57
C SER A 46 2.34 -2.77 -4.02
N ALA A 47 1.84 -3.99 -4.28
CA ALA A 47 1.77 -4.52 -5.64
C ALA A 47 0.87 -3.68 -6.54
N ALA A 48 -0.32 -3.28 -6.05
CA ALA A 48 -1.25 -2.42 -6.79
C ALA A 48 -0.70 -0.99 -6.92
N GLN A 49 -0.12 -0.44 -5.85
CA GLN A 49 0.42 0.92 -5.86
C GLN A 49 1.60 1.08 -6.83
N ILE A 50 2.50 0.09 -6.92
CA ILE A 50 3.58 0.09 -7.93
C ILE A 50 3.04 0.18 -9.35
N GLN A 51 1.90 -0.46 -9.64
CA GLN A 51 1.26 -0.33 -10.96
C GLN A 51 0.70 1.07 -11.18
N LEU A 52 0.08 1.67 -10.16
CA LEU A 52 -0.45 3.03 -10.23
C LEU A 52 0.64 4.07 -10.41
N PHE A 53 1.76 3.99 -9.68
CA PHE A 53 2.92 4.87 -9.89
C PHE A 53 3.35 4.83 -11.36
N LYS A 54 3.49 3.63 -11.93
CA LYS A 54 3.87 3.46 -13.34
C LYS A 54 2.82 4.00 -14.30
N ALA A 55 1.53 3.75 -14.04
CA ALA A 55 0.43 4.24 -14.87
C ALA A 55 0.35 5.77 -14.88
N LEU A 56 0.72 6.42 -13.78
CA LEU A 56 0.82 7.88 -13.65
C LEU A 56 2.16 8.45 -14.15
N GLY A 57 3.03 7.63 -14.73
CA GLY A 57 4.33 8.07 -15.27
C GLY A 57 5.39 8.35 -14.21
N ALA A 58 5.17 7.94 -12.96
CA ALA A 58 6.10 8.12 -11.86
C ALA A 58 6.91 6.84 -11.56
N ARG A 59 8.09 7.03 -10.96
CA ARG A 59 8.86 5.92 -10.39
C ARG A 59 8.33 5.61 -8.99
N ALA A 60 8.03 4.34 -8.73
CA ALA A 60 7.65 3.91 -7.40
C ALA A 60 8.80 4.13 -6.39
N PRO A 61 8.52 4.64 -5.17
CA PRO A 61 9.51 4.76 -4.10
C PRO A 61 10.08 3.41 -3.68
N GLU A 62 11.23 3.42 -2.98
CA GLU A 62 11.72 2.22 -2.32
C GLU A 62 10.81 1.86 -1.15
N MET A 63 10.50 0.58 -0.97
CA MET A 63 9.50 0.14 0.01
C MET A 63 10.12 -0.81 1.03
N GLY A 64 9.94 -0.50 2.31
CA GLY A 64 10.30 -1.35 3.44
C GLY A 64 9.07 -1.70 4.27
N HIS A 65 8.89 -2.99 4.56
CA HIS A 65 7.76 -3.47 5.36
C HIS A 65 8.27 -4.04 6.69
N VAL A 66 7.76 -3.52 7.80
CA VAL A 66 8.11 -3.99 9.15
C VAL A 66 7.12 -5.05 9.60
N ALA A 67 7.63 -6.12 10.25
CA ALA A 67 6.79 -7.18 10.78
C ALA A 67 5.77 -6.63 11.80
N LEU A 68 4.57 -7.20 11.82
CA LEU A 68 3.59 -6.85 12.85
C LEU A 68 4.10 -7.29 14.23
N LEU A 69 3.74 -6.51 15.25
CA LEU A 69 4.06 -6.87 16.63
C LEU A 69 3.28 -8.12 17.04
N ALA A 70 4.00 -9.06 17.64
CA ALA A 70 3.43 -10.26 18.23
C ALA A 70 3.59 -10.24 19.76
N GLY A 71 2.63 -10.84 20.46
CA GLY A 71 2.71 -11.12 21.89
C GLY A 71 3.74 -12.19 22.22
N ALA A 72 3.95 -12.44 23.51
CA ALA A 72 4.88 -13.47 23.99
C ALA A 72 4.48 -14.90 23.56
N ASP A 73 3.21 -15.10 23.25
CA ASP A 73 2.61 -16.32 22.72
C ASP A 73 2.68 -16.44 21.18
N GLY A 74 3.19 -15.40 20.50
CA GLY A 74 3.30 -15.35 19.04
C GLY A 74 2.03 -14.89 18.31
N GLU A 75 0.93 -14.62 19.04
CA GLU A 75 -0.28 -14.07 18.45
C GLU A 75 -0.12 -12.58 18.12
N GLY A 76 -0.80 -12.12 17.07
CA GLY A 76 -0.75 -10.72 16.64
C GLY A 76 -1.27 -9.79 17.73
N LEU A 77 -0.51 -8.75 18.08
CA LEU A 77 -0.91 -7.79 19.10
C LEU A 77 -2.19 -7.07 18.65
N SER A 78 -3.23 -7.13 19.49
CA SER A 78 -4.49 -6.46 19.23
C SER A 78 -4.96 -5.67 20.45
N LYS A 79 -5.94 -4.77 20.27
CA LYS A 79 -6.55 -4.00 21.37
C LYS A 79 -7.29 -4.87 22.39
N ARG A 80 -7.49 -6.16 22.11
CA ARG A 80 -8.10 -7.14 23.01
C ARG A 80 -7.04 -7.60 24.00
N LEU A 81 -6.81 -6.79 25.03
CA LEU A 81 -6.36 -7.32 26.33
C LEU A 81 -7.59 -7.86 27.07
#